data_AF-A0A3A3HV12-F1
#
_entry.id   AF-A0A3A3HV12-F1
#
_cell.length_a   1.000
_cell.length_b   1.000
_cell.length_c   1.000
_cell.angle_alpha   90.00
_cell.angle_beta   90.00
_cell.angle_gamma   90.00
#
_symmetry.space_group_name_H-M   'P 1'
#
loop_
_entity.id
_entity.type
_entity.pdbx_description
1 polymer ?
#
loop_
_entity_poly.entity_id
_entity_poly.type
_entity_poly.pdbx_seq_one_letter_code
_entity_poly.pdbx_strand_id
1 'polypeptide(L)'
;MLDQKLLALDGNLAGDFTAPQLVEDSAAAIYMTDAQGRITYFNEAAAALWAHRPEIGMSEWCGSWRLRYPDGRPMPHAECPMAIAVKQGRALKGEAIAERPDGSLVPFLAFPSPIRDEEGKIVGAINILVDITDHKTAEEVTHRLAAIVESSDDAILSKSLTGVIASWNRGAEELFGYTADEAIGKHIGFLIPADRKAEEDVILGRIRAGERVDHFDTIRQHKNGTLINISLTVSPVRNAAGMVIGASKIARNITDRKESENRIRMLMREVNHRVKNQFAVILSMIRETRKRATSTEDFEAQIRERIMALASSHDLLVDGDWRGADLGQLITKQVQPFANDERVSARGNALMLGATAVQYLGIAFHELATNSVKYGALSTPAGRIDIEWKVAEENPSHICLTWKESGGPIVHEPDRKGFGRVVLERVAPAAVNGVGSVAFAPDGLIWTLEAPLDSLT
;
A
#
# COMPACT_ATOMS: atom_id res chain seq x y z
N MET A 1 20.46 -58.92 -61.77
CA MET A 1 21.92 -58.96 -61.55
C MET A 1 22.34 -57.58 -61.07
N LEU A 2 23.20 -57.53 -60.03
CA LEU A 2 23.49 -56.44 -59.05
C LEU A 2 22.68 -56.60 -57.76
N ASP A 3 22.89 -57.66 -57.00
CA ASP A 3 23.96 -57.99 -56.03
C ASP A 3 23.70 -57.42 -54.62
N GLN A 4 23.27 -58.33 -53.75
CA GLN A 4 23.16 -58.19 -52.30
C GLN A 4 24.57 -58.08 -51.69
N LYS A 5 24.86 -56.97 -51.01
CA LYS A 5 25.89 -56.93 -49.97
C LYS A 5 25.41 -56.08 -48.81
N LEU A 6 24.56 -56.67 -47.96
CA LEU A 6 24.51 -56.28 -46.55
C LEU A 6 25.56 -57.14 -45.84
N LEU A 7 26.64 -56.49 -45.39
CA LEU A 7 27.67 -57.12 -44.58
C LEU A 7 27.09 -57.61 -43.25
N ALA A 8 27.48 -58.84 -42.91
CA ALA A 8 27.22 -59.49 -41.65
C ALA A 8 27.80 -58.70 -40.46
N LEU A 9 26.94 -58.36 -39.52
CA LEU A 9 27.32 -58.02 -38.15
C LEU A 9 27.28 -59.33 -37.34
N ASP A 10 28.33 -60.14 -37.43
CA ASP A 10 28.53 -61.27 -36.52
C ASP A 10 29.02 -60.73 -35.17
N GLY A 11 28.05 -60.44 -34.31
CA GLY A 11 28.24 -60.03 -32.93
C GLY A 11 27.00 -60.35 -32.13
N ASN A 12 26.96 -61.59 -31.62
CA ASN A 12 25.94 -62.21 -30.77
C ASN A 12 25.17 -61.21 -29.87
N LEU A 13 24.05 -60.70 -30.36
CA LEU A 13 22.97 -60.13 -29.57
C LEU A 13 21.89 -61.20 -29.50
N ALA A 14 21.61 -61.73 -28.31
CA ALA A 14 20.63 -62.78 -28.11
C ALA A 14 19.21 -62.28 -28.48
N GLY A 15 18.75 -62.64 -29.68
CA GLY A 15 17.41 -62.37 -30.22
C GLY A 15 17.46 -62.08 -31.73
N ASP A 16 16.57 -62.66 -32.52
CA ASP A 16 16.43 -62.47 -33.99
C ASP A 16 16.02 -61.03 -34.37
N PHE A 17 16.81 -60.02 -34.01
CA PHE A 17 16.59 -58.63 -34.38
C PHE A 17 17.63 -58.19 -35.40
N THR A 18 17.18 -57.69 -36.55
CA THR A 18 18.05 -57.11 -37.56
C THR A 18 18.30 -55.62 -37.23
N ALA A 19 19.49 -55.10 -37.54
CA ALA A 19 19.82 -53.69 -37.32
C ALA A 19 18.80 -52.69 -37.93
N PRO A 20 18.21 -52.94 -39.13
CA PRO A 20 17.13 -52.10 -39.66
C PRO A 20 15.87 -52.08 -38.79
N GLN A 21 15.50 -53.22 -38.21
CA GLN A 21 14.31 -53.33 -37.36
C GLN A 21 14.47 -52.56 -36.04
N LEU A 22 15.68 -52.57 -35.47
CA LEU A 22 16.00 -51.76 -34.29
C LEU A 22 15.92 -50.26 -34.54
N VAL A 23 16.26 -49.80 -35.74
CA VAL A 23 16.15 -48.38 -36.12
C VAL A 23 14.70 -47.98 -36.37
N GLU A 24 13.92 -48.86 -37.00
CA GLU A 24 12.50 -48.62 -37.29
C GLU A 24 11.67 -48.52 -36.00
N ASP A 25 11.85 -49.46 -35.07
CA ASP A 25 11.09 -49.52 -33.80
C ASP A 25 11.62 -48.54 -32.73
N SER A 26 12.67 -47.78 -33.04
CA SER A 26 13.25 -46.79 -32.13
C SER A 26 12.28 -45.64 -31.89
N ALA A 27 12.08 -45.28 -30.62
CA ALA A 27 11.35 -44.07 -30.24
C ALA A 27 12.10 -42.77 -30.64
N ALA A 28 13.41 -42.86 -30.93
CA ALA A 28 14.16 -41.73 -31.43
C ALA A 28 13.86 -41.50 -32.91
N ALA A 29 13.68 -40.24 -33.31
CA ALA A 29 13.53 -39.87 -34.71
C ALA A 29 14.86 -40.05 -35.45
N ILE A 30 14.94 -40.98 -36.39
CA ILE A 30 16.16 -41.33 -37.11
C ILE A 30 15.92 -41.19 -38.61
N TYR A 31 16.90 -40.60 -39.30
CA TYR A 31 16.93 -40.61 -40.75
C TYR A 31 18.35 -40.63 -41.29
N MET A 32 18.47 -41.04 -42.56
CA MET A 32 19.74 -41.18 -43.26
C MET A 32 19.69 -40.44 -44.60
N THR A 33 20.87 -40.03 -45.05
CA THR A 33 21.06 -39.41 -46.36
C THR A 33 22.23 -40.06 -47.09
N ASP A 34 22.25 -39.97 -48.41
CA ASP A 34 23.44 -40.24 -49.22
C ASP A 34 24.47 -39.11 -49.11
N ALA A 35 25.63 -39.26 -49.78
CA ALA A 35 26.71 -38.26 -49.76
C ALA A 35 26.33 -36.92 -50.42
N GLN A 36 25.25 -36.87 -51.22
CA GLN A 36 24.69 -35.66 -51.82
C GLN A 36 23.62 -35.03 -50.94
N GLY A 37 23.29 -35.65 -49.80
CA GLY A 37 22.28 -35.19 -48.86
C GLY A 37 20.87 -35.71 -49.15
N ARG A 38 20.64 -36.53 -50.17
CA ARG A 38 19.28 -37.04 -50.46
C ARG A 38 18.87 -38.03 -49.40
N ILE A 39 17.66 -37.90 -48.87
CA ILE A 39 17.14 -38.78 -47.83
C ILE A 39 16.98 -40.19 -48.41
N THR A 40 17.67 -41.15 -47.81
CA THR A 40 17.64 -42.57 -48.21
C THR A 40 16.75 -43.42 -47.31
N TYR A 41 16.52 -42.96 -46.08
CA TYR A 41 15.72 -43.65 -45.08
C TYR A 41 15.26 -42.68 -43.99
N PHE A 42 14.10 -42.92 -43.39
CA PHE A 42 13.65 -42.32 -42.13
C PHE A 42 12.67 -43.27 -41.44
N ASN A 43 12.64 -43.30 -40.11
CA ASN A 43 11.69 -44.11 -39.36
C ASN A 43 10.37 -43.36 -39.06
N GLU A 44 9.38 -44.06 -38.52
CA GLU A 44 8.09 -43.49 -38.12
C GLU A 44 8.22 -42.33 -37.11
N ALA A 45 9.16 -42.41 -36.16
CA ALA A 45 9.39 -41.34 -35.20
C ALA A 45 9.86 -40.03 -35.87
N ALA A 46 10.70 -40.11 -36.91
CA ALA A 46 11.11 -38.94 -37.69
C ALA A 46 9.94 -38.34 -38.49
N ALA A 47 9.14 -39.20 -39.14
CA ALA A 47 7.94 -38.76 -39.85
C ALA A 47 6.93 -38.07 -38.90
N ALA A 48 6.76 -38.60 -37.69
CA ALA A 48 5.91 -38.02 -36.65
C ALA A 48 6.44 -36.67 -36.16
N LEU A 49 7.76 -36.55 -35.91
CA LEU A 49 8.39 -35.29 -35.50
C LEU A 49 8.13 -34.19 -36.54
N TRP A 50 8.32 -34.50 -37.83
CA TRP A 50 8.11 -33.56 -38.93
C TRP A 50 6.65 -33.32 -39.28
N ALA A 51 5.72 -34.17 -38.80
CA ALA A 51 4.34 -34.27 -39.28
C ALA A 51 4.25 -34.28 -40.82
N HIS A 52 5.27 -34.84 -41.46
CA HIS A 52 5.49 -34.82 -42.89
C HIS A 52 6.36 -36.01 -43.29
N ARG A 53 6.07 -36.60 -44.45
CA ARG A 53 6.87 -37.68 -45.03
C ARG A 53 7.59 -37.15 -46.27
N PRO A 54 8.92 -36.96 -46.21
CA PRO A 54 9.69 -36.54 -47.37
C PRO A 54 9.76 -37.65 -48.41
N GLU A 55 9.95 -37.29 -49.66
CA GLU A 55 10.11 -38.25 -50.75
C GLU A 55 11.55 -38.78 -50.78
N ILE A 56 11.69 -40.10 -50.57
CA ILE A 56 12.99 -40.78 -50.54
C ILE A 56 13.70 -40.62 -51.90
N GLY A 57 14.98 -40.26 -51.87
CA GLY A 57 15.80 -40.04 -53.06
C GLY A 57 15.61 -38.68 -53.74
N MET A 58 14.64 -37.86 -53.30
CA MET A 58 14.37 -36.52 -53.84
C MET A 58 14.56 -35.41 -52.80
N SER A 59 14.05 -35.58 -51.58
CA SER A 59 14.22 -34.59 -50.52
C SER A 59 15.66 -34.54 -50.02
N GLU A 60 16.21 -33.34 -49.83
CA GLU A 60 17.61 -33.13 -49.45
C GLU A 60 17.78 -32.64 -48.00
N TRP A 61 18.84 -33.14 -47.36
CA TRP A 61 19.41 -32.80 -46.06
C TRP A 61 18.56 -33.08 -44.82
N CYS A 62 17.26 -32.81 -44.87
CA CYS A 62 16.34 -32.98 -43.74
C CYS A 62 14.90 -33.21 -44.20
N GLY A 63 14.17 -34.09 -43.51
CA GLY A 63 12.79 -34.41 -43.83
C GLY A 63 11.75 -33.41 -43.32
N SER A 64 12.16 -32.40 -42.54
CA SER A 64 11.26 -31.32 -42.10
C SER A 64 10.69 -30.57 -43.29
N TRP A 65 9.38 -30.24 -43.26
CA TRP A 65 8.74 -29.44 -44.30
C TRP A 65 9.40 -28.06 -44.46
N ARG A 66 9.65 -27.37 -43.34
CA ARG A 66 10.45 -26.16 -43.26
C ARG A 66 11.33 -26.21 -42.01
N LEU A 67 12.48 -25.55 -42.08
CA LEU A 67 13.40 -25.42 -40.96
C LEU A 67 13.54 -23.95 -40.55
N ARG A 68 13.80 -23.75 -39.26
CA ARG A 68 14.16 -22.45 -38.67
C ARG A 68 15.34 -22.60 -37.74
N TYR A 69 16.11 -21.52 -37.59
CA TYR A 69 17.12 -21.39 -36.54
C TYR A 69 16.43 -21.27 -35.16
N PRO A 70 17.16 -21.48 -34.06
CA PRO A 70 16.61 -21.31 -32.71
C PRO A 70 16.03 -19.92 -32.42
N ASP A 71 16.45 -18.88 -33.17
CA ASP A 71 15.91 -17.52 -33.09
C ASP A 71 14.63 -17.30 -33.92
N GLY A 72 14.14 -18.34 -34.60
CA GLY A 72 12.92 -18.34 -35.40
C GLY A 72 13.11 -17.91 -36.86
N ARG A 73 14.30 -17.47 -37.30
CA ARG A 73 14.55 -17.14 -38.71
C ARG A 73 14.47 -18.39 -39.60
N PRO A 74 13.96 -18.31 -40.84
CA PRO A 74 13.98 -19.44 -41.78
C PRO A 74 15.40 -19.95 -42.02
N MET A 75 15.56 -21.27 -41.99
CA MET A 75 16.83 -21.97 -42.23
C MET A 75 16.72 -22.74 -43.55
N PRO A 76 17.60 -22.49 -44.53
CA PRO A 76 17.72 -23.34 -45.70
C PRO A 76 18.17 -24.75 -45.32
N HIS A 77 17.58 -25.79 -45.92
CA HIS A 77 17.98 -27.19 -45.65
C HIS A 77 19.47 -27.46 -45.89
N ALA A 78 20.09 -26.77 -46.85
CA ALA A 78 21.53 -26.86 -47.12
C ALA A 78 22.44 -26.29 -46.00
N GLU A 79 21.85 -25.61 -45.02
CA GLU A 79 22.51 -25.08 -43.82
C GLU A 79 22.10 -25.82 -42.55
N CYS A 80 21.25 -26.85 -42.65
CA CYS A 80 20.86 -27.63 -41.48
C CYS A 80 22.05 -28.41 -40.89
N PRO A 81 21.95 -28.86 -39.63
CA PRO A 81 23.00 -29.64 -38.97
C PRO A 81 23.53 -30.81 -39.82
N MET A 82 22.65 -31.54 -40.51
CA MET A 82 23.02 -32.66 -41.38
C MET A 82 23.93 -32.22 -42.54
N ALA A 83 23.54 -31.14 -43.23
CA ALA A 83 24.32 -30.61 -44.34
C ALA A 83 25.70 -30.15 -43.89
N ILE A 84 25.78 -29.50 -42.73
CA ILE A 84 27.05 -29.06 -42.15
C ILE A 84 27.92 -30.27 -41.81
N ALA A 85 27.36 -31.32 -41.19
CA ALA A 85 28.11 -32.52 -40.81
C ALA A 85 28.71 -33.25 -42.01
N VAL A 86 27.94 -33.41 -43.08
CA VAL A 86 28.41 -34.03 -44.34
C VAL A 86 29.48 -33.16 -45.00
N LYS A 87 29.25 -31.85 -45.17
CA LYS A 87 30.20 -30.92 -45.82
C LYS A 87 31.52 -30.80 -45.07
N GLN A 88 31.49 -30.82 -43.74
CA GLN A 88 32.70 -30.74 -42.90
C GLN A 88 33.31 -32.12 -42.62
N GLY A 89 32.61 -33.21 -42.96
CA GLY A 89 33.06 -34.58 -42.73
C GLY A 89 33.24 -34.94 -41.25
N ARG A 90 32.48 -34.34 -40.34
CA ARG A 90 32.55 -34.63 -38.90
C ARG A 90 31.16 -34.65 -38.26
N ALA A 91 31.02 -35.45 -37.21
CA ALA A 91 29.82 -35.41 -36.38
C ALA A 91 29.71 -34.07 -35.65
N LEU A 92 28.47 -33.62 -35.42
CA LEU A 92 28.19 -32.41 -34.65
C LEU A 92 26.86 -32.53 -33.90
N LYS A 93 26.67 -31.61 -32.95
CA LYS A 93 25.38 -31.35 -32.30
C LYS A 93 24.88 -30.00 -32.80
N GLY A 94 23.62 -29.95 -33.26
CA GLY A 94 22.97 -28.72 -33.71
C GLY A 94 21.54 -28.61 -33.18
N GLU A 95 21.04 -27.38 -33.05
CA GLU A 95 19.65 -27.11 -32.67
C GLU A 95 18.94 -26.45 -33.84
N ALA A 96 17.71 -26.86 -34.12
CA ALA A 96 16.86 -26.28 -35.14
C ALA A 96 15.39 -26.45 -34.75
N ILE A 97 14.50 -25.76 -35.46
CA ILE A 97 13.06 -25.86 -35.27
C ILE A 97 12.45 -26.39 -36.57
N ALA A 98 11.68 -27.48 -36.48
CA ALA A 98 10.85 -27.95 -37.56
C ALA A 98 9.53 -27.18 -37.56
N GLU A 99 9.21 -26.50 -38.67
CA GLU A 99 7.87 -25.97 -38.90
C GLU A 99 7.07 -27.04 -39.64
N ARG A 100 6.03 -27.53 -38.98
CA ARG A 100 5.10 -28.55 -39.51
C ARG A 100 4.10 -27.92 -40.49
N PRO A 101 3.47 -28.70 -41.38
CA PRO A 101 2.48 -28.19 -42.34
C PRO A 101 1.29 -27.44 -41.72
N ASP A 102 0.93 -27.77 -40.48
CA ASP A 102 -0.14 -27.10 -39.72
C ASP A 102 0.30 -25.78 -39.07
N GLY A 103 1.57 -25.39 -39.22
CA GLY A 103 2.18 -24.20 -38.66
C GLY A 103 2.75 -24.38 -37.25
N SER A 104 2.62 -25.56 -36.63
CA SER A 104 3.24 -25.83 -35.33
C SER A 104 4.76 -25.91 -35.44
N LEU A 105 5.44 -25.47 -34.36
CA LEU A 105 6.90 -25.38 -34.29
C LEU A 105 7.43 -26.41 -33.29
N VAL A 106 8.32 -27.28 -33.75
CA VAL A 106 8.94 -28.32 -32.91
C VAL A 106 10.44 -28.06 -32.83
N PRO A 107 10.94 -27.49 -31.72
CA PRO A 107 12.38 -27.40 -31.49
C PRO A 107 12.96 -28.80 -31.28
N PHE A 108 14.09 -29.08 -31.92
CA PHE A 108 14.80 -30.35 -31.79
C PHE A 108 16.31 -30.18 -31.73
N LEU A 109 16.98 -31.13 -31.07
CA LEU A 109 18.42 -31.33 -31.17
C LEU A 109 18.73 -32.39 -32.22
N ALA A 110 19.64 -32.07 -33.12
CA ALA A 110 20.15 -32.96 -34.16
C ALA A 110 21.56 -33.45 -33.82
N PHE A 111 21.80 -34.75 -34.06
CA PHE A 111 23.09 -35.41 -33.88
C PHE A 111 23.57 -36.10 -35.17
N PRO A 112 23.81 -35.36 -36.26
CA PRO A 112 24.24 -35.93 -37.52
C PRO A 112 25.67 -36.45 -37.46
N SER A 113 25.90 -37.64 -38.03
CA SER A 113 27.19 -38.32 -38.11
C SER A 113 27.41 -38.87 -39.52
N PRO A 114 28.50 -38.48 -40.21
CA PRO A 114 28.84 -39.02 -41.53
C PRO A 114 29.14 -40.52 -41.48
N ILE A 115 28.66 -41.25 -42.49
CA ILE A 115 28.92 -42.67 -42.72
C ILE A 115 30.02 -42.77 -43.79
N ARG A 116 31.04 -43.59 -43.52
CA ARG A 116 32.20 -43.78 -44.40
C ARG A 116 32.30 -45.22 -44.90
N ASP A 117 32.80 -45.39 -46.13
CA ASP A 117 33.19 -46.69 -46.67
C ASP A 117 34.55 -47.15 -46.12
N GLU A 118 35.02 -48.32 -46.56
CA GLU A 118 36.29 -48.92 -46.14
C GLU A 118 37.50 -48.06 -46.55
N GLU A 119 37.37 -47.27 -47.62
CA GLU A 119 38.37 -46.31 -48.09
C GLU A 119 38.30 -44.95 -47.35
N GLY A 120 37.36 -44.80 -46.41
CA GLY A 120 37.19 -43.60 -45.60
C GLY A 120 36.44 -42.45 -46.28
N LYS A 121 35.89 -42.67 -47.48
CA LYS A 121 35.08 -41.70 -48.22
C LYS A 121 33.66 -41.67 -47.64
N ILE A 122 33.09 -40.46 -47.55
CA ILE A 122 31.72 -40.28 -47.04
C ILE A 122 30.74 -40.80 -48.10
N VAL A 123 29.96 -41.82 -47.72
CA VAL A 123 28.90 -42.41 -48.55
C VAL A 123 27.50 -41.96 -48.15
N GLY A 124 27.38 -41.35 -46.97
CA GLY A 124 26.13 -40.82 -46.46
C GLY A 124 26.27 -40.24 -45.07
N ALA A 125 25.15 -40.07 -44.37
CA ALA A 125 25.12 -39.69 -42.97
C ALA A 125 23.85 -40.21 -42.30
N ILE A 126 23.93 -40.47 -41.00
CA ILE A 126 22.80 -40.78 -40.13
C ILE A 126 22.59 -39.60 -39.18
N ASN A 127 21.34 -39.30 -38.86
CA ASN A 127 21.00 -38.26 -37.89
C ASN A 127 19.93 -38.77 -36.93
N ILE A 128 20.06 -38.36 -35.68
CA ILE A 128 19.08 -38.59 -34.62
C ILE A 128 18.53 -37.22 -34.23
N LEU A 129 17.21 -37.09 -34.21
CA LEU A 129 16.50 -35.91 -33.77
C LEU A 129 15.86 -36.19 -32.41
N VAL A 130 16.08 -35.28 -31.46
CA VAL A 130 15.46 -35.31 -30.14
C VAL A 130 14.56 -34.10 -30.02
N ASP A 131 13.26 -34.33 -29.89
CA ASP A 131 12.28 -33.28 -29.57
C ASP A 131 12.60 -32.69 -28.19
N ILE A 132 12.74 -31.36 -28.11
CA ILE A 132 13.04 -30.63 -26.87
C ILE A 132 11.92 -29.67 -26.49
N THR A 133 10.70 -29.86 -27.01
CA THR A 133 9.54 -29.00 -26.76
C THR A 133 9.23 -28.89 -25.26
N ASP A 134 9.15 -30.02 -24.56
CA ASP A 134 8.85 -30.04 -23.12
C ASP A 134 9.93 -29.34 -22.30
N HIS A 135 11.20 -29.50 -22.70
CA HIS A 135 12.33 -28.87 -22.03
C HIS A 135 12.29 -27.34 -22.19
N LYS A 136 12.11 -26.84 -23.43
CA LYS A 136 11.97 -25.40 -23.71
C LYS A 136 10.77 -24.79 -22.99
N THR A 137 9.63 -25.48 -23.01
CA THR A 137 8.42 -25.01 -22.32
C THR A 137 8.63 -24.93 -20.81
N ALA A 138 9.29 -25.92 -20.19
CA ALA A 138 9.61 -25.90 -18.77
C ALA A 138 10.60 -24.77 -18.40
N GLU A 139 11.60 -24.51 -19.25
CA GLU A 139 12.53 -23.38 -19.08
C GLU A 139 11.79 -22.04 -19.17
N GLU A 140 10.92 -21.85 -20.18
CA GLU A 140 10.13 -20.63 -20.35
C GLU A 140 9.19 -20.37 -19.16
N VAL A 141 8.50 -21.41 -18.68
CA VAL A 141 7.65 -21.30 -17.48
C VAL A 141 8.48 -20.90 -16.26
N THR A 142 9.66 -21.51 -16.09
CA THR A 142 10.57 -21.18 -14.98
C THR A 142 11.04 -19.73 -15.06
N HIS A 143 11.49 -19.28 -16.23
CA HIS A 143 11.90 -17.90 -16.45
C HIS A 143 10.76 -16.91 -16.23
N ARG A 144 9.56 -17.23 -16.69
CA ARG A 144 8.37 -16.39 -16.47
C ARG A 144 8.02 -16.28 -14.99
N LEU A 145 8.04 -17.39 -14.25
CA LEU A 145 7.79 -17.39 -12.81
C LEU A 145 8.86 -16.60 -12.04
N ALA A 146 10.13 -16.76 -12.41
CA ALA A 146 11.22 -15.97 -11.84
C ALA A 146 11.02 -14.47 -12.09
N ALA A 147 10.67 -14.08 -13.32
CA ALA A 147 10.39 -12.68 -13.66
C ALA A 147 9.22 -12.10 -12.84
N ILE A 148 8.14 -12.86 -12.64
CA ILE A 148 7.01 -12.45 -11.78
C ILE A 148 7.48 -12.20 -10.35
N VAL A 149 8.26 -13.12 -9.78
CA VAL A 149 8.80 -12.99 -8.42
C VAL A 149 9.75 -11.79 -8.30
N GLU A 150 10.64 -11.57 -9.27
CA GLU A 150 11.58 -10.44 -9.26
C GLU A 150 10.91 -9.08 -9.46
N SER A 151 9.78 -9.03 -10.17
CA SER A 151 9.02 -7.80 -10.38
C SER A 151 8.07 -7.42 -9.23
N SER A 152 7.97 -8.26 -8.19
CA SER A 152 7.07 -8.05 -7.06
C SER A 152 7.60 -6.99 -6.10
N ASP A 153 6.75 -6.01 -5.74
CA ASP A 153 7.02 -5.04 -4.68
C ASP A 153 7.06 -5.71 -3.28
N ASP A 154 6.31 -6.80 -3.09
CA ASP A 154 6.40 -7.59 -1.87
C ASP A 154 7.75 -8.32 -1.82
N ALA A 155 8.34 -8.38 -0.63
CA ALA A 155 9.54 -9.15 -0.38
C ALA A 155 9.24 -10.65 -0.37
N ILE A 156 9.82 -11.39 -1.32
CA ILE A 156 9.63 -12.82 -1.49
C ILE A 156 10.98 -13.51 -1.29
N LEU A 157 11.02 -14.44 -0.34
CA LEU A 157 12.20 -15.24 -0.07
C LEU A 157 11.83 -16.69 0.23
N SER A 158 12.80 -17.59 0.06
CA SER A 158 12.70 -18.97 0.51
C SER A 158 13.81 -19.31 1.49
N LYS A 159 13.58 -20.31 2.33
CA LYS A 159 14.55 -20.79 3.31
C LYS A 159 14.37 -22.26 3.63
N SER A 160 15.44 -22.89 4.12
CA SER A 160 15.39 -24.24 4.68
C SER A 160 14.56 -24.30 5.97
N LEU A 161 14.24 -25.51 6.43
CA LEU A 161 13.62 -25.74 7.74
C LEU A 161 14.51 -25.37 8.94
N THR A 162 15.79 -25.06 8.71
CA THR A 162 16.73 -24.52 9.70
C THR A 162 16.86 -23.01 9.62
N GLY A 163 16.07 -22.33 8.78
CA GLY A 163 16.05 -20.88 8.68
C GLY A 163 17.12 -20.27 7.76
N VAL A 164 17.86 -21.10 7.00
CA VAL A 164 18.89 -20.63 6.04
C VAL A 164 18.23 -20.18 4.74
N ILE A 165 18.48 -18.94 4.33
CA ILE A 165 17.88 -18.33 3.13
C ILE A 165 18.42 -19.00 1.87
N ALA A 166 17.52 -19.36 0.95
CA ALA A 166 17.83 -20.01 -0.33
C ALA A 166 17.54 -19.12 -1.54
N SER A 167 16.57 -18.21 -1.44
CA SER A 167 16.28 -17.23 -2.50
C SER A 167 15.86 -15.90 -1.90
N TRP A 168 16.08 -14.83 -2.66
CA TRP A 168 15.88 -13.45 -2.22
C TRP A 168 15.58 -12.58 -3.45
N ASN A 169 14.34 -12.12 -3.60
CA ASN A 169 13.95 -11.31 -4.75
C ASN A 169 14.33 -9.83 -4.56
N ARG A 170 14.21 -9.03 -5.63
CA ARG A 170 14.38 -7.58 -5.59
C ARG A 170 13.54 -6.88 -4.51
N GLY A 171 12.26 -7.24 -4.34
CA GLY A 171 11.41 -6.65 -3.31
C GLY A 171 11.95 -6.86 -1.89
N ALA A 172 12.64 -7.97 -1.62
CA ALA A 172 13.30 -8.22 -0.36
C ALA A 172 14.58 -7.38 -0.17
N GLU A 173 15.33 -7.12 -1.25
CA GLU A 173 16.44 -6.18 -1.22
C GLU A 173 15.99 -4.77 -0.87
N GLU A 174 14.93 -4.29 -1.53
CA GLU A 174 14.39 -2.96 -1.30
C GLU A 174 13.77 -2.82 0.10
N LEU A 175 13.03 -3.85 0.57
CA LEU A 175 12.39 -3.81 1.88
C LEU A 175 13.37 -3.91 3.04
N PHE A 176 14.42 -4.73 2.95
CA PHE A 176 15.31 -5.01 4.08
C PHE A 176 16.71 -4.40 3.95
N GLY A 177 17.08 -3.91 2.75
CA GLY A 177 18.34 -3.23 2.47
C GLY A 177 19.54 -4.17 2.29
N TYR A 178 19.31 -5.48 2.22
CA TYR A 178 20.34 -6.48 1.98
C TYR A 178 20.24 -7.01 0.56
N THR A 179 21.37 -7.06 -0.15
CA THR A 179 21.42 -7.70 -1.47
C THR A 179 21.23 -9.22 -1.35
N ALA A 180 20.83 -9.87 -2.44
CA ALA A 180 20.69 -11.33 -2.52
C ALA A 180 21.99 -12.04 -2.12
N ASP A 181 23.15 -11.55 -2.60
CA ASP A 181 24.47 -12.08 -2.26
C ASP A 181 24.80 -11.97 -0.76
N GLU A 182 24.30 -10.92 -0.10
CA GLU A 182 24.46 -10.76 1.34
C GLU A 182 23.50 -11.63 2.16
N ALA A 183 22.34 -11.97 1.61
CA ALA A 183 21.27 -12.66 2.34
C ALA A 183 21.30 -14.18 2.15
N ILE A 184 21.50 -14.65 0.92
CA ILE A 184 21.46 -16.07 0.58
C ILE A 184 22.57 -16.83 1.33
N GLY A 185 22.23 -18.01 1.85
CA GLY A 185 23.12 -18.83 2.68
C GLY A 185 23.22 -18.40 4.14
N LYS A 186 22.68 -17.24 4.53
CA LYS A 186 22.64 -16.80 5.94
C LYS A 186 21.35 -17.23 6.63
N HIS A 187 21.41 -17.35 7.95
CA HIS A 187 20.22 -17.59 8.78
C HIS A 187 19.35 -16.32 8.85
N ILE A 188 18.04 -16.43 8.60
CA ILE A 188 17.06 -15.32 8.53
C ILE A 188 16.98 -14.46 9.80
N GLY A 189 17.54 -14.95 10.90
CA GLY A 189 17.52 -14.30 12.20
C GLY A 189 18.03 -12.86 12.20
N PHE A 190 18.93 -12.44 11.31
CA PHE A 190 19.43 -11.06 11.29
C PHE A 190 18.34 -10.02 11.03
N LEU A 191 17.22 -10.40 10.38
CA LEU A 191 16.06 -9.52 10.19
C LEU A 191 15.16 -9.45 11.41
N ILE A 192 15.37 -10.28 12.43
CA ILE A 192 14.44 -10.47 13.54
C ILE A 192 15.01 -9.78 14.78
N PRO A 193 14.30 -8.79 15.35
CA PRO A 193 14.66 -8.16 16.62
C PRO A 193 14.88 -9.19 17.73
N ALA A 194 15.77 -8.86 18.68
CA ALA A 194 16.20 -9.78 19.73
C ALA A 194 15.04 -10.28 20.62
N ASP A 195 14.09 -9.40 20.93
CA ASP A 195 12.88 -9.67 21.71
C ASP A 195 11.84 -10.53 20.97
N ARG A 196 12.03 -10.76 19.67
CA ARG A 196 11.08 -11.44 18.78
C ARG A 196 11.59 -12.73 18.15
N LYS A 197 12.78 -13.20 18.55
CA LYS A 197 13.39 -14.42 17.99
C LYS A 197 12.49 -15.65 18.10
N ALA A 198 11.75 -15.77 19.20
CA ALA A 198 10.82 -16.88 19.44
C ALA A 198 9.69 -16.96 18.40
N GLU A 199 9.32 -15.87 17.74
CA GLU A 199 8.32 -15.89 16.66
C GLU A 199 8.75 -16.82 15.51
N GLU A 200 10.05 -16.86 15.22
CA GLU A 200 10.60 -17.66 14.13
C GLU A 200 10.50 -19.16 14.41
N ASP A 201 10.74 -19.56 15.65
CA ASP A 201 10.61 -20.96 16.08
C ASP A 201 9.15 -21.44 15.97
N VAL A 202 8.20 -20.58 16.36
CA VAL A 202 6.76 -20.86 16.22
C VAL A 202 6.37 -21.01 14.76
N ILE A 203 6.83 -20.10 13.90
CA ILE A 203 6.56 -20.15 12.46
C ILE A 203 7.13 -21.44 11.86
N LEU A 204 8.41 -21.75 12.10
CA LEU A 204 9.04 -22.96 11.57
C LEU A 204 8.39 -24.24 12.11
N GLY A 205 7.93 -24.25 13.36
CA GLY A 205 7.16 -25.36 13.93
C GLY A 205 5.89 -25.66 13.12
N ARG A 206 5.10 -24.63 12.79
CA ARG A 206 3.90 -24.77 11.94
C ARG A 206 4.24 -25.23 10.52
N ILE A 207 5.29 -24.67 9.92
CA ILE A 207 5.72 -25.09 8.57
C ILE A 207 6.14 -26.56 8.55
N ARG A 208 6.84 -27.05 9.58
CA ARG A 208 7.21 -28.48 9.70
C ARG A 208 5.99 -29.39 9.81
N ALA A 209 4.91 -28.92 10.43
CA ALA A 209 3.62 -29.62 10.46
C ALA A 209 2.87 -29.54 9.10
N GLY A 210 3.40 -28.81 8.12
CA GLY A 210 2.76 -28.60 6.82
C GLY A 210 1.69 -27.52 6.81
N GLU A 211 1.57 -26.74 7.89
CA GLU A 211 0.62 -25.65 8.03
C GLU A 211 1.13 -24.36 7.40
N ARG A 212 0.22 -23.51 6.94
CA ARG A 212 0.51 -22.15 6.49
C ARG A 212 0.33 -21.15 7.63
N VAL A 213 1.14 -20.10 7.64
CA VAL A 213 0.93 -18.93 8.49
C VAL A 213 0.42 -17.80 7.62
N ASP A 214 -0.82 -17.38 7.83
CA ASP A 214 -1.45 -16.28 7.12
C ASP A 214 -1.38 -14.97 7.92
N HIS A 215 -1.10 -13.85 7.24
CA HIS A 215 -1.24 -12.48 7.74
C HIS A 215 -0.74 -12.24 9.17
N PHE A 216 0.49 -12.66 9.47
CA PHE A 216 1.12 -12.43 10.76
C PHE A 216 1.83 -11.07 10.80
N ASP A 217 1.18 -10.09 11.41
CA ASP A 217 1.75 -8.74 11.57
C ASP A 217 2.85 -8.74 12.64
N THR A 218 4.07 -8.40 12.24
CA THR A 218 5.25 -8.33 13.13
C THR A 218 6.18 -7.19 12.72
N ILE A 219 7.32 -7.10 13.39
CA ILE A 219 8.38 -6.14 13.15
C ILE A 219 9.64 -6.89 12.72
N ARG A 220 10.32 -6.33 11.71
CA ARG A 220 11.65 -6.78 11.27
C ARG A 220 12.62 -5.61 11.25
N GLN A 221 13.90 -5.93 11.23
CA GLN A 221 14.99 -4.98 11.23
C GLN A 221 15.57 -4.86 9.82
N HIS A 222 15.65 -3.63 9.35
CA HIS A 222 16.36 -3.25 8.13
C HIS A 222 17.88 -3.21 8.38
N LYS A 223 18.70 -3.32 7.33
CA LYS A 223 20.17 -3.26 7.41
C LYS A 223 20.72 -2.04 8.14
N ASN A 224 20.07 -0.88 8.00
CA ASN A 224 20.43 0.36 8.68
C ASN A 224 19.99 0.42 10.17
N GLY A 225 19.40 -0.65 10.70
CA GLY A 225 18.94 -0.75 12.08
C GLY A 225 17.49 -0.32 12.34
N THR A 226 16.83 0.33 11.37
CA THR A 226 15.42 0.75 11.52
C THR A 226 14.47 -0.45 11.61
N LEU A 227 13.35 -0.24 12.32
CA LEU A 227 12.31 -1.25 12.49
C LEU A 227 11.19 -1.02 11.48
N ILE A 228 10.84 -2.08 10.75
CA ILE A 228 9.81 -2.06 9.71
C ILE A 228 8.65 -2.93 10.17
N ASN A 229 7.43 -2.37 10.13
CA ASN A 229 6.23 -3.16 10.35
C ASN A 229 5.90 -3.91 9.07
N ILE A 230 5.76 -5.23 9.19
CA ILE A 230 5.44 -6.11 8.06
C ILE A 230 4.28 -7.04 8.38
N SER A 231 3.54 -7.42 7.35
CA SER A 231 2.62 -8.56 7.41
C SER A 231 3.26 -9.75 6.71
N LEU A 232 3.37 -10.87 7.43
CA LEU A 232 4.04 -12.07 6.94
C LEU A 232 3.04 -13.13 6.54
N THR A 233 3.27 -13.71 5.36
CA THR A 233 2.65 -14.98 4.96
C THR A 233 3.77 -15.99 4.73
N VAL A 234 3.68 -17.16 5.37
CA VAL A 234 4.70 -18.21 5.29
C VAL A 234 4.04 -19.53 4.90
N SER A 235 4.52 -20.14 3.81
CA SER A 235 3.94 -21.35 3.23
C SER A 235 5.01 -22.46 3.13
N PRO A 236 4.66 -23.74 3.38
CA PRO A 236 5.60 -24.84 3.22
C PRO A 236 5.98 -25.05 1.76
N VAL A 237 7.26 -25.27 1.49
CA VAL A 237 7.77 -25.69 0.18
C VAL A 237 7.97 -27.20 0.21
N ARG A 238 7.41 -27.90 -0.78
CA ARG A 238 7.44 -29.36 -0.88
C ARG A 238 8.28 -29.82 -2.07
N ASN A 239 8.96 -30.95 -1.92
CA ASN A 239 9.62 -31.63 -3.04
C ASN A 239 8.61 -32.47 -3.85
N ALA A 240 9.09 -33.12 -4.92
CA ALA A 240 8.28 -33.98 -5.78
C ALA A 240 7.61 -35.16 -5.04
N ALA A 241 8.17 -35.59 -3.91
CA ALA A 241 7.59 -36.64 -3.05
C ALA A 241 6.56 -36.10 -2.03
N GLY A 242 6.24 -34.80 -2.07
CA GLY A 242 5.30 -34.15 -1.15
C GLY A 242 5.86 -33.80 0.23
N MET A 243 7.14 -34.09 0.50
CA MET A 243 7.80 -33.80 1.77
C MET A 243 8.12 -32.31 1.89
N VAL A 244 7.88 -31.72 3.06
CA VAL A 244 8.24 -30.33 3.34
C VAL A 244 9.77 -30.22 3.44
N ILE A 245 10.37 -29.41 2.58
CA ILE A 245 11.82 -29.19 2.50
C ILE A 245 12.25 -27.79 2.95
N GLY A 246 11.29 -26.88 3.09
CA GLY A 246 11.56 -25.49 3.46
C GLY A 246 10.29 -24.65 3.58
N ALA A 247 10.48 -23.34 3.56
CA ALA A 247 9.42 -22.35 3.63
C ALA A 247 9.62 -21.29 2.55
N SER A 248 8.52 -20.89 1.91
CA SER A 248 8.42 -19.64 1.16
C SER A 248 7.80 -18.60 2.07
N LYS A 249 8.31 -17.38 2.03
CA LYS A 249 7.87 -16.27 2.86
C LYS A 249 7.66 -15.05 2.00
N ILE A 250 6.50 -14.45 2.16
CA ILE A 250 6.10 -13.17 1.58
C ILE A 250 5.99 -12.18 2.73
N ALA A 251 6.66 -11.05 2.61
CA ALA A 251 6.67 -9.98 3.58
C ALA A 251 6.22 -8.68 2.91
N ARG A 252 5.06 -8.18 3.34
CA ARG A 252 4.50 -6.90 2.88
C ARG A 252 4.80 -5.80 3.88
N ASN A 253 5.30 -4.67 3.43
CA ASN A 253 5.43 -3.48 4.28
C ASN A 253 4.04 -2.93 4.65
N ILE A 254 3.80 -2.73 5.94
CA ILE A 254 2.55 -2.18 6.48
C ILE A 254 2.80 -0.99 7.40
N THR A 255 3.99 -0.39 7.32
CA THR A 255 4.41 0.72 8.18
C THR A 255 3.49 1.91 7.99
N ASP A 256 3.32 2.41 6.76
CA ASP A 256 2.43 3.54 6.45
C ASP A 256 0.99 3.29 6.89
N ARG A 257 0.49 2.05 6.69
CA ARG A 257 -0.85 1.65 7.14
C ARG A 257 -0.98 1.77 8.65
N LYS A 258 -0.04 1.21 9.42
CA LYS A 258 -0.07 1.29 10.89
C LYS A 258 0.13 2.72 11.41
N GLU A 259 0.95 3.53 10.75
CA GLU A 259 1.12 4.94 11.11
C GLU A 259 -0.17 5.74 10.88
N SER A 260 -0.85 5.51 9.75
CA SER A 260 -2.15 6.10 9.47
C SER A 260 -3.22 5.68 10.48
N GLU A 261 -3.32 4.37 10.79
CA GLU A 261 -4.24 3.84 11.81
C GLU A 261 -3.97 4.48 13.19
N ASN A 262 -2.70 4.62 13.59
CA ASN A 262 -2.33 5.26 14.85
C ASN A 262 -2.67 6.77 14.86
N ARG A 263 -2.44 7.47 13.74
CA ARG A 263 -2.80 8.88 13.60
C ARG A 263 -4.30 9.10 13.72
N ILE A 264 -5.11 8.28 13.03
CA ILE A 264 -6.58 8.32 13.14
C ILE A 264 -7.00 8.07 14.59
N ARG A 265 -6.40 7.09 15.27
CA ARG A 265 -6.71 6.78 16.68
C ARG A 265 -6.38 7.94 17.61
N MET A 266 -5.27 8.66 17.38
CA MET A 266 -4.92 9.85 18.16
C MET A 266 -5.92 10.98 17.93
N LEU A 267 -6.26 11.28 16.67
CA LEU A 267 -7.26 12.30 16.34
C LEU A 267 -8.63 11.97 16.95
N MET A 268 -9.05 10.70 16.92
CA MET A 268 -10.29 10.26 17.57
C MET A 268 -10.26 10.48 19.08
N ARG A 269 -9.12 10.24 19.75
CA ARG A 269 -8.98 10.51 21.20
C ARG A 269 -9.13 11.99 21.50
N GLU A 270 -8.55 12.84 20.66
CA GLU A 270 -8.64 14.29 20.80
C GLU A 270 -10.06 14.81 20.61
N VAL A 271 -10.76 14.35 19.56
CA VAL A 271 -12.17 14.68 19.34
C VAL A 271 -13.03 14.23 20.53
N ASN A 272 -12.83 13.00 21.02
CA ASN A 272 -13.55 12.52 22.20
C ASN A 272 -13.31 13.37 23.44
N HIS A 273 -12.08 13.84 23.66
CA HIS A 273 -11.77 14.74 24.76
C HIS A 273 -12.50 16.08 24.61
N ARG A 274 -12.51 16.67 23.41
CA ARG A 274 -13.22 17.93 23.13
C ARG A 274 -14.74 17.80 23.34
N VAL A 275 -15.35 16.71 22.87
CA VAL A 275 -16.77 16.43 23.09
C VAL A 275 -17.10 16.31 24.58
N LYS A 276 -16.26 15.62 25.36
CA LYS A 276 -16.44 15.54 26.82
C LYS A 276 -16.37 16.92 27.48
N ASN A 277 -15.47 17.80 27.04
CA ASN A 277 -15.39 19.17 27.53
C ASN A 277 -16.68 19.96 27.23
N GLN A 278 -17.23 19.82 26.02
CA GLN A 278 -18.50 20.46 25.66
C GLN A 278 -19.67 19.99 26.53
N PHE A 279 -19.76 18.69 26.81
CA PHE A 279 -20.78 18.17 27.73
C PHE A 279 -20.63 18.70 29.15
N ALA A 280 -19.40 18.90 29.64
CA ALA A 280 -19.18 19.50 30.95
C ALA A 280 -19.74 20.95 31.01
N VAL A 281 -19.55 21.74 29.94
CA VAL A 281 -20.11 23.09 29.83
C VAL A 281 -21.64 23.06 29.80
N ILE A 282 -22.24 22.17 29.01
CA ILE A 282 -23.70 22.02 28.92
C ILE A 282 -24.29 21.58 30.27
N LEU A 283 -23.68 20.63 30.97
CA LEU A 283 -24.13 20.20 32.30
C LEU A 283 -24.04 21.33 33.33
N SER A 284 -22.99 22.16 33.27
CA SER A 284 -22.86 23.35 34.11
C SER A 284 -23.98 24.36 33.83
N MET A 285 -24.25 24.62 32.54
CA MET A 285 -25.31 25.49 32.07
C MET A 285 -26.70 25.03 32.54
N ILE A 286 -27.00 23.73 32.43
CA ILE A 286 -28.24 23.12 32.93
C ILE A 286 -28.40 23.36 34.43
N ARG A 287 -27.35 23.06 35.22
CA ARG A 287 -27.38 23.21 36.68
C ARG A 287 -27.62 24.65 37.11
N GLU A 288 -26.96 25.60 36.47
CA GLU A 288 -27.07 27.02 36.82
C GLU A 288 -28.37 27.67 36.36
N THR A 289 -28.93 27.23 35.22
CA THR A 289 -30.23 27.73 34.72
C THR A 289 -31.37 27.20 35.60
N ARG A 290 -31.33 25.92 35.99
CA ARG A 290 -32.36 25.30 36.85
C ARG A 290 -32.50 26.01 38.19
N LYS A 291 -31.41 26.52 38.77
CA LYS A 291 -31.44 27.24 40.05
C LYS A 291 -32.30 28.52 40.03
N ARG A 292 -32.65 29.02 38.85
CA ARG A 292 -33.22 30.37 38.68
C ARG A 292 -34.47 30.42 37.84
N ALA A 293 -34.67 29.43 36.99
CA ALA A 293 -35.85 29.35 36.16
C ALA A 293 -37.10 29.42 37.04
N THR A 294 -38.02 30.28 36.63
CA THR A 294 -39.26 30.58 37.35
C THR A 294 -40.37 29.58 37.04
N SER A 295 -40.23 28.87 35.92
CA SER A 295 -41.12 27.81 35.45
C SER A 295 -40.32 26.80 34.61
N THR A 296 -40.96 25.68 34.27
CA THR A 296 -40.38 24.69 33.36
C THR A 296 -40.20 25.26 31.95
N GLU A 297 -41.16 26.05 31.48
CA GLU A 297 -41.14 26.71 30.17
C GLU A 297 -40.00 27.74 30.08
N ASP A 298 -39.80 28.53 31.13
CA ASP A 298 -38.70 29.49 31.25
C ASP A 298 -37.33 28.79 31.29
N PHE A 299 -37.23 27.66 32.00
CA PHE A 299 -36.03 26.82 32.00
C PHE A 299 -35.69 26.30 30.60
N GLU A 300 -36.67 25.73 29.90
CA GLU A 300 -36.48 25.18 28.55
C GLU A 300 -36.07 26.27 27.55
N ALA A 301 -36.74 27.43 27.59
CA ALA A 301 -36.43 28.56 26.72
C ALA A 301 -34.98 29.04 26.91
N GLN A 302 -34.55 29.25 28.16
CA GLN A 302 -33.19 29.72 28.46
C GLN A 302 -32.11 28.70 28.08
N ILE A 303 -32.34 27.41 28.29
CA ILE A 303 -31.39 26.37 27.88
C ILE A 303 -31.30 26.28 26.37
N ARG A 304 -32.43 26.32 25.66
CA ARG A 304 -32.46 26.30 24.20
C ARG A 304 -31.70 27.48 23.60
N GLU A 305 -31.93 28.70 24.07
CA GLU A 305 -31.22 29.91 23.64
C GLU A 305 -29.69 29.72 23.75
N ARG A 306 -29.22 29.25 24.91
CA ARG A 306 -27.79 29.08 25.18
C ARG A 306 -27.14 27.92 24.40
N ILE A 307 -27.85 26.82 24.19
CA ILE A 307 -27.36 25.72 23.34
C ILE A 307 -27.23 26.19 21.89
N MET A 308 -28.19 26.97 21.38
CA MET A 308 -28.11 27.53 20.04
C MET A 308 -26.96 28.52 19.88
N ALA A 309 -26.68 29.35 20.90
CA ALA A 309 -25.51 30.23 20.93
C ALA A 309 -24.19 29.45 20.89
N LEU A 310 -24.14 28.34 21.63
CA LEU A 310 -23.01 27.42 21.65
C LEU A 310 -22.78 26.78 20.26
N ALA A 311 -23.86 26.34 19.62
CA ALA A 311 -23.83 25.78 18.27
C ALA A 311 -23.34 26.81 17.23
N SER A 312 -23.83 28.05 17.30
CA SER A 312 -23.39 29.14 16.41
C SER A 312 -21.88 29.44 16.51
N SER A 313 -21.32 29.37 17.73
CA SER A 313 -19.86 29.49 17.95
C SER A 313 -19.11 28.28 17.40
N HIS A 314 -19.69 27.09 17.49
CA HIS A 314 -19.12 25.86 16.94
C HIS A 314 -19.07 25.88 15.42
N ASP A 315 -20.10 26.40 14.76
CA ASP A 315 -20.13 26.55 13.31
C ASP A 315 -18.97 27.42 12.80
N LEU A 316 -18.60 28.49 13.52
CA LEU A 316 -17.43 29.31 13.18
C LEU A 316 -16.11 28.51 13.21
N LEU A 317 -16.01 27.55 14.13
CA LEU A 317 -14.83 26.67 14.20
C LEU A 317 -14.82 25.64 13.08
N VAL A 318 -15.99 25.13 12.69
CA VAL A 318 -16.10 24.20 11.55
C VAL A 318 -15.75 24.91 10.25
N ASP A 319 -16.29 26.11 10.03
CA ASP A 319 -16.02 26.92 8.83
C ASP A 319 -14.55 27.37 8.74
N GLY A 320 -13.87 27.52 9.88
CA GLY A 320 -12.46 27.90 9.99
C GLY A 320 -11.46 26.74 10.03
N ASP A 321 -11.85 25.52 9.61
CA ASP A 321 -11.02 24.30 9.69
C ASP A 321 -10.42 24.06 11.09
N TRP A 322 -11.15 24.44 12.14
CA TRP A 322 -10.74 24.35 13.54
C TRP A 322 -9.49 25.14 13.93
N ARG A 323 -9.00 26.01 13.05
CA ARG A 323 -7.84 26.88 13.32
C ARG A 323 -8.17 28.03 14.25
N GLY A 324 -9.46 28.35 14.40
CA GLY A 324 -9.92 29.48 15.19
C GLY A 324 -11.00 30.29 14.47
N ALA A 325 -11.36 31.44 15.04
CA ALA A 325 -12.23 32.41 14.40
C ALA A 325 -11.80 33.84 14.74
N ASP A 326 -12.04 34.78 13.84
CA ASP A 326 -11.79 36.20 14.10
C ASP A 326 -12.73 36.70 15.22
N LEU A 327 -12.19 37.45 16.19
CA LEU A 327 -12.96 37.97 17.32
C LEU A 327 -14.11 38.88 16.87
N GLY A 328 -13.89 39.71 15.86
CA GLY A 328 -14.93 40.59 15.30
C GLY A 328 -16.07 39.79 14.66
N GLN A 329 -15.75 38.71 13.93
CA GLN A 329 -16.75 37.79 13.39
C GLN A 329 -17.55 37.09 14.50
N LEU A 330 -16.89 36.63 15.56
CA LEU A 330 -17.55 36.01 16.71
C LEU A 330 -18.53 36.97 17.39
N ILE A 331 -18.09 38.21 17.66
CA ILE A 331 -18.93 39.27 18.24
C ILE A 331 -20.14 39.52 17.34
N THR A 332 -19.91 39.73 16.04
CA THR A 332 -20.98 39.99 15.07
C THR A 332 -22.00 38.86 15.10
N LYS A 333 -21.55 37.60 15.00
CA LYS A 333 -22.45 36.43 14.97
C LYS A 333 -23.27 36.27 16.26
N GLN A 334 -22.74 36.68 17.41
CA GLN A 334 -23.43 36.58 18.70
C GLN A 334 -24.36 37.76 19.01
N VAL A 335 -24.04 38.96 18.52
CA VAL A 335 -24.76 40.20 18.89
C VAL A 335 -25.77 40.63 17.83
N GLN A 336 -25.49 40.40 16.55
CA GLN A 336 -26.35 40.82 15.42
C GLN A 336 -27.81 40.31 15.49
N PRO A 337 -28.12 39.11 16.05
CA PRO A 337 -29.52 38.70 16.23
C PRO A 337 -30.34 39.64 17.13
N PHE A 338 -29.68 40.50 17.92
CA PHE A 338 -30.32 41.35 18.94
C PHE A 338 -30.30 42.84 18.60
N ALA A 339 -29.37 43.31 17.78
CA ALA A 339 -29.25 44.72 17.42
C ALA A 339 -28.57 44.92 16.05
N ASN A 340 -28.90 46.03 15.38
CA ASN A 340 -28.30 46.44 14.12
C ASN A 340 -26.98 47.20 14.32
N ASP A 341 -26.24 47.38 13.22
CA ASP A 341 -24.92 48.03 13.20
C ASP A 341 -24.95 49.49 13.67
N GLU A 342 -26.12 50.15 13.65
CA GLU A 342 -26.26 51.52 14.15
C GLU A 342 -26.22 51.62 15.68
N ARG A 343 -26.49 50.52 16.38
CA ARG A 343 -26.58 50.47 17.86
C ARG A 343 -25.44 49.69 18.51
N VAL A 344 -24.63 49.00 17.71
CA VAL A 344 -23.50 48.20 18.17
C VAL A 344 -22.24 48.61 17.41
N SER A 345 -21.24 49.07 18.15
CA SER A 345 -19.89 49.31 17.61
C SER A 345 -18.94 48.24 18.15
N ALA A 346 -18.24 47.54 17.27
CA ALA A 346 -17.20 46.58 17.63
C ALA A 346 -15.88 46.97 16.95
N ARG A 347 -14.85 47.33 17.73
CA ARG A 347 -13.58 47.85 17.20
C ARG A 347 -12.37 47.30 17.95
N GLY A 348 -11.31 46.99 17.21
CA GLY A 348 -10.04 46.57 17.78
C GLY A 348 -9.08 46.02 16.74
N ASN A 349 -7.90 45.60 17.20
CA ASN A 349 -6.88 45.00 16.33
C ASN A 349 -7.34 43.63 15.82
N ALA A 350 -6.96 43.25 14.60
CA ALA A 350 -7.26 41.91 14.07
C ALA A 350 -6.74 40.82 15.03
N LEU A 351 -7.64 39.95 15.47
CA LEU A 351 -7.34 38.93 16.47
C LEU A 351 -8.01 37.61 16.09
N MET A 352 -7.19 36.62 15.76
CA MET A 352 -7.63 35.24 15.58
C MET A 352 -7.68 34.55 16.93
N LEU A 353 -8.86 34.08 17.30
CA LEU A 353 -9.07 33.33 18.54
C LEU A 353 -8.88 31.84 18.30
N GLY A 354 -8.16 31.16 19.19
CA GLY A 354 -8.12 29.71 19.26
C GLY A 354 -9.47 29.10 19.66
N ALA A 355 -9.64 27.80 19.41
CA ALA A 355 -10.92 27.10 19.55
C ALA A 355 -11.57 27.22 20.95
N THR A 356 -10.75 27.19 22.00
CA THR A 356 -11.21 27.38 23.39
C THR A 356 -11.78 28.79 23.58
N ALA A 357 -11.05 29.83 23.16
CA ALA A 357 -11.49 31.20 23.29
C ALA A 357 -12.79 31.47 22.52
N VAL A 358 -12.91 30.97 21.28
CA VAL A 358 -14.15 31.10 20.48
C VAL A 358 -15.35 30.53 21.22
N GLN A 359 -15.22 29.34 21.80
CA GLN A 359 -16.29 28.67 22.52
C GLN A 359 -16.77 29.45 23.73
N TYR A 360 -15.85 29.91 24.57
CA TYR A 360 -16.19 30.52 25.86
C TYR A 360 -16.53 32.00 25.75
N LEU A 361 -15.85 32.75 24.88
CA LEU A 361 -16.21 34.13 24.59
C LEU A 361 -17.53 34.21 23.81
N GLY A 362 -17.83 33.24 22.95
CA GLY A 362 -19.12 33.16 22.26
C GLY A 362 -20.30 33.10 23.24
N ILE A 363 -20.21 32.28 24.29
CA ILE A 363 -21.23 32.23 25.35
C ILE A 363 -21.25 33.56 26.13
N ALA A 364 -20.10 34.16 26.43
CA ALA A 364 -20.05 35.44 27.15
C ALA A 364 -20.75 36.57 26.38
N PHE A 365 -20.47 36.71 25.08
CA PHE A 365 -21.12 37.71 24.23
C PHE A 365 -22.62 37.46 24.08
N HIS A 366 -23.04 36.21 23.97
CA HIS A 366 -24.45 35.86 23.94
C HIS A 366 -25.16 36.25 25.25
N GLU A 367 -24.57 35.93 26.41
CA GLU A 367 -25.12 36.31 27.71
C GLU A 367 -25.18 37.84 27.86
N LEU A 368 -24.16 38.57 27.40
CA LEU A 368 -24.18 40.03 27.42
C LEU A 368 -25.31 40.57 26.55
N ALA A 369 -25.39 40.17 25.28
CA ALA A 369 -26.40 40.66 24.33
C ALA A 369 -27.84 40.37 24.80
N THR A 370 -28.09 39.14 25.29
CA THR A 370 -29.41 38.77 25.83
C THR A 370 -29.77 39.58 27.08
N ASN A 371 -28.81 39.85 27.98
CA ASN A 371 -29.03 40.71 29.13
C ASN A 371 -29.24 42.18 28.73
N SER A 372 -28.54 42.68 27.71
CA SER A 372 -28.76 44.03 27.18
C SER A 372 -30.19 44.20 26.68
N VAL A 373 -30.76 43.18 26.02
CA VAL A 373 -32.16 43.22 25.53
C VAL A 373 -33.16 43.13 26.68
N LYS A 374 -32.93 42.24 27.65
CA LYS A 374 -33.88 41.98 28.74
C LYS A 374 -33.87 43.07 29.80
N TYR A 375 -32.70 43.63 30.13
CA TYR A 375 -32.51 44.49 31.30
C TYR A 375 -31.64 45.73 31.05
N GLY A 376 -30.84 45.74 29.97
CA GLY A 376 -29.79 46.75 29.73
C GLY A 376 -30.11 47.70 28.58
N ALA A 377 -29.06 48.16 27.89
CA ALA A 377 -29.16 49.20 26.87
C ALA A 377 -30.10 48.85 25.70
N LEU A 378 -30.08 47.60 25.23
CA LEU A 378 -30.89 47.21 24.07
C LEU A 378 -32.40 47.13 24.35
N SER A 379 -32.81 47.19 25.61
CA SER A 379 -34.23 47.27 26.00
C SER A 379 -34.92 48.59 25.61
N THR A 380 -34.15 49.64 25.34
CA THR A 380 -34.67 50.96 24.94
C THR A 380 -34.30 51.27 23.49
N PRO A 381 -35.00 52.17 22.77
CA PRO A 381 -34.61 52.55 21.40
C PRO A 381 -33.29 53.34 21.32
N ALA A 382 -32.90 54.04 22.39
CA ALA A 382 -31.73 54.92 22.42
C ALA A 382 -30.42 54.21 22.82
N GLY A 383 -30.53 53.01 23.41
CA GLY A 383 -29.36 52.35 23.98
C GLY A 383 -28.38 51.82 22.94
N ARG A 384 -27.11 51.80 23.32
CA ARG A 384 -25.98 51.44 22.47
C ARG A 384 -25.04 50.50 23.21
N ILE A 385 -24.33 49.67 22.44
CA ILE A 385 -23.25 48.82 22.91
C ILE A 385 -21.97 49.22 22.19
N ASP A 386 -20.93 49.52 22.95
CA ASP A 386 -19.56 49.74 22.47
C ASP A 386 -18.68 48.58 22.95
N ILE A 387 -18.09 47.85 22.00
CA ILE A 387 -17.19 46.73 22.23
C ILE A 387 -15.82 47.12 21.68
N GLU A 388 -14.83 47.16 22.56
CA GLU A 388 -13.47 47.55 22.21
C GLU A 388 -12.48 46.51 22.69
N TRP A 389 -11.51 46.12 21.86
CA TRP A 389 -10.38 45.32 22.29
C TRP A 389 -9.05 45.87 21.80
N LYS A 390 -8.08 45.93 22.70
CA LYS A 390 -6.73 46.40 22.40
C LYS A 390 -5.70 45.65 23.22
N VAL A 391 -4.50 45.54 22.67
CA VAL A 391 -3.32 45.10 23.44
C VAL A 391 -3.07 46.14 24.54
N ALA A 392 -2.85 45.71 25.78
CA ALA A 392 -2.67 46.60 26.91
C ALA A 392 -1.39 47.43 26.73
N GLU A 393 -1.49 48.76 26.88
CA GLU A 393 -0.37 49.69 26.66
C GLU A 393 0.79 49.44 27.62
N GLU A 394 0.47 49.08 28.87
CA GLU A 394 1.46 48.77 29.91
C GLU A 394 2.01 47.34 29.82
N ASN A 395 1.31 46.44 29.10
CA ASN A 395 1.71 45.05 28.96
C ASN A 395 1.34 44.50 27.57
N PRO A 396 2.27 44.55 26.59
CA PRO A 396 2.03 44.10 25.23
C PRO A 396 1.70 42.60 25.07
N SER A 397 1.92 41.81 26.13
CA SER A 397 1.57 40.39 26.17
C SER A 397 0.12 40.13 26.58
N HIS A 398 -0.66 41.16 26.87
CA HIS A 398 -2.04 41.06 27.34
C HIS A 398 -2.99 41.83 26.45
N ILE A 399 -4.22 41.36 26.34
CA ILE A 399 -5.32 42.07 25.72
C ILE A 399 -6.32 42.51 26.79
N CYS A 400 -6.90 43.68 26.58
CA CYS A 400 -8.07 44.16 27.30
C CYS A 400 -9.23 44.23 26.32
N LEU A 401 -10.30 43.49 26.62
CA LEU A 401 -11.58 43.53 25.91
C LEU A 401 -12.62 44.17 26.84
N THR A 402 -13.31 45.18 26.35
CA THR A 402 -14.34 45.91 27.09
C THR A 402 -15.65 45.89 26.33
N TRP A 403 -16.72 45.54 27.02
CA TRP A 403 -18.10 45.73 26.61
C TRP A 403 -18.71 46.84 27.45
N LYS A 404 -19.22 47.89 26.81
CA LYS A 404 -19.86 49.02 27.47
C LYS A 404 -21.25 49.24 26.92
N GLU A 405 -22.23 49.28 27.82
CA GLU A 405 -23.60 49.68 27.53
C GLU A 405 -23.81 51.15 27.87
N SER A 406 -24.63 51.84 27.08
CA SER A 406 -25.02 53.23 27.36
C SER A 406 -26.42 53.53 26.81
N GLY A 407 -27.05 54.60 27.28
CA GLY A 407 -28.36 55.04 26.81
C GLY A 407 -29.51 54.07 27.16
N GLY A 408 -29.27 53.15 28.09
CA GLY A 408 -30.24 52.20 28.64
C GLY A 408 -31.03 52.75 29.84
N PRO A 409 -31.86 51.90 30.47
CA PRO A 409 -32.47 52.23 31.75
C PRO A 409 -31.41 52.34 32.86
N ILE A 410 -31.75 52.99 33.97
CA ILE A 410 -30.86 53.06 35.14
C ILE A 410 -30.55 51.64 35.61
N VAL A 411 -29.26 51.31 35.65
CA VAL A 411 -28.79 49.98 36.03
C VAL A 411 -28.58 49.93 37.54
N HIS A 412 -29.16 48.91 38.17
CA HIS A 412 -28.88 48.54 39.56
C HIS A 412 -28.16 47.19 39.61
N GLU A 413 -27.24 47.01 40.56
CA GLU A 413 -26.64 45.70 40.76
C GLU A 413 -27.75 44.70 41.16
N PRO A 414 -27.92 43.59 40.43
CA PRO A 414 -28.98 42.65 40.74
C PRO A 414 -28.69 41.88 42.04
N ASP A 415 -29.71 41.73 42.88
CA ASP A 415 -29.64 41.00 44.16
C ASP A 415 -29.22 39.51 44.01
N ARG A 416 -29.32 38.95 42.80
CA ARG A 416 -29.02 37.54 42.50
C ARG A 416 -27.99 37.42 41.38
N LYS A 417 -26.84 36.78 41.66
CA LYS A 417 -25.74 36.57 40.69
C LYS A 417 -26.06 35.52 39.62
N GLY A 418 -26.53 35.88 38.43
CA GLY A 418 -26.95 35.02 37.27
C GLY A 418 -25.96 33.97 36.73
N PHE A 419 -26.41 33.04 35.86
CA PHE A 419 -25.48 32.23 35.04
C PHE A 419 -24.60 33.12 34.16
N GLY A 420 -25.16 34.17 33.55
CA GLY A 420 -24.40 35.19 32.83
C GLY A 420 -23.27 35.78 33.68
N ARG A 421 -23.53 36.11 34.96
CA ARG A 421 -22.47 36.60 35.87
C ARG A 421 -21.39 35.54 36.13
N VAL A 422 -21.75 34.27 36.29
CA VAL A 422 -20.79 33.16 36.42
C VAL A 422 -19.95 32.98 35.15
N VAL A 423 -20.56 33.14 33.97
CA VAL A 423 -19.83 33.08 32.69
C VAL A 423 -18.84 34.23 32.59
N LEU A 424 -19.31 35.46 32.85
CA LEU A 424 -18.55 36.69 32.66
C LEU A 424 -17.42 36.91 33.68
N GLU A 425 -17.62 36.52 34.94
CA GLU A 425 -16.63 36.71 36.00
C GLU A 425 -15.70 35.49 36.18
N ARG A 426 -16.13 34.29 35.75
CA ARG A 426 -15.39 33.05 36.09
C ARG A 426 -15.14 32.12 34.91
N VAL A 427 -16.18 31.69 34.18
CA VAL A 427 -16.02 30.60 33.18
C VAL A 427 -15.23 31.08 31.96
N ALA A 428 -15.63 32.20 31.35
CA ALA A 428 -14.94 32.71 30.18
C ALA A 428 -13.53 33.21 30.50
N PRO A 429 -13.30 34.00 31.58
CA PRO A 429 -11.95 34.40 31.97
C PRO A 429 -11.03 33.21 32.29
N ALA A 430 -11.49 32.23 33.07
CA ALA A 430 -10.66 31.08 33.42
C ALA A 430 -10.26 30.23 32.22
N ALA A 431 -11.12 30.15 31.19
CA ALA A 431 -10.82 29.39 29.97
C ALA A 431 -9.69 30.01 29.13
N VAL A 432 -9.45 31.31 29.29
CA VAL A 432 -8.40 32.06 28.58
C VAL A 432 -7.33 32.57 29.54
N ASN A 433 -7.19 31.96 30.72
CA ASN A 433 -6.24 32.37 31.76
C ASN A 433 -6.28 33.88 32.10
N GLY A 434 -7.47 34.48 32.02
CA GLY A 434 -7.70 35.88 32.24
C GLY A 434 -8.52 36.18 33.49
N VAL A 435 -8.81 37.47 33.68
CA VAL A 435 -9.63 38.02 34.75
C VAL A 435 -10.78 38.80 34.13
N GLY A 436 -12.01 38.46 34.53
CA GLY A 436 -13.22 39.15 34.09
C GLY A 436 -13.85 39.93 35.24
N SER A 437 -14.30 41.15 34.96
CA SER A 437 -14.98 42.01 35.93
C SER A 437 -16.23 42.64 35.32
N VAL A 438 -17.29 42.77 36.14
CA VAL A 438 -18.54 43.42 35.75
C VAL A 438 -18.77 44.60 36.70
N ALA A 439 -19.01 45.78 36.14
CA ALA A 439 -19.40 46.99 36.88
C ALA A 439 -20.78 47.46 36.43
N PHE A 440 -21.63 47.77 37.40
CA PHE A 440 -22.98 48.30 37.18
C PHE A 440 -22.96 49.80 37.49
N ALA A 441 -22.74 50.63 36.46
CA ALA A 441 -22.83 52.07 36.59
C ALA A 441 -24.27 52.55 36.30
N PRO A 442 -24.74 53.66 36.90
CA PRO A 442 -26.11 54.13 36.67
C PRO A 442 -26.45 54.41 35.20
N ASP A 443 -25.44 54.70 34.38
CA ASP A 443 -25.53 54.98 32.94
C ASP A 443 -25.37 53.75 32.04
N GLY A 444 -25.00 52.59 32.60
CA GLY A 444 -24.88 51.33 31.86
C GLY A 444 -23.98 50.28 32.51
N LEU A 445 -24.02 49.07 31.96
CA LEU A 445 -23.15 47.95 32.34
C LEU A 445 -21.80 48.05 31.64
N ILE A 446 -20.73 47.77 32.37
CA ILE A 446 -19.38 47.61 31.82
C ILE A 446 -18.86 46.22 32.19
N TRP A 447 -18.46 45.43 31.20
CA TRP A 447 -17.72 44.20 31.40
C TRP A 447 -16.32 44.33 30.81
N THR A 448 -15.31 43.93 31.56
CA THR A 448 -13.91 43.94 31.12
C THR A 448 -13.29 42.57 31.30
N LEU A 449 -12.60 42.10 30.26
CA LEU A 449 -11.78 40.90 30.27
C LEU A 449 -10.32 41.28 29.98
N GLU A 450 -9.44 40.92 30.90
CA GLU A 450 -7.98 41.01 30.71
C GLU A 450 -7.40 39.60 30.63
N ALA A 451 -6.66 39.29 29.57
CA ALA A 451 -6.09 37.97 29.38
C ALA A 451 -4.74 38.05 28.64
N PRO A 452 -3.82 37.10 28.86
CA PRO A 452 -2.65 36.93 28.01
C PRO A 452 -3.05 36.75 26.55
N LEU A 453 -2.29 37.32 25.62
CA LEU A 453 -2.57 37.20 24.19
C LEU A 453 -2.46 35.73 23.73
N ASP A 454 -1.42 35.02 24.18
CA ASP A 454 -1.13 33.63 23.82
C ASP A 454 -2.19 32.64 24.31
N SER A 455 -3.00 32.99 25.31
CA SER A 455 -4.10 32.13 25.77
C SER A 455 -5.39 32.32 24.99
N LEU A 456 -5.45 33.36 24.14
CA LEU A 456 -6.58 33.64 23.25
C LEU A 456 -6.37 33.13 21.84
N THR A 457 -5.12 33.05 21.36
CA THR A 457 -4.78 32.70 19.97
C THR A 457 -4.50 31.23 19.73
#